data_AF-A0A6P2VX20-F1
#
_entry.id   AF-A0A6P2VX20-F1
#
_cell.length_a   1.000
_cell.length_b   1.000
_cell.length_c   1.000
_cell.angle_alpha   90.00
_cell.angle_beta   90.00
_cell.angle_gamma   90.00
#
_symmetry.space_group_name_H-M   'P 1'
#
loop_
_entity.id
_entity.type
_entity.pdbx_description
1 polymer ?
#
loop_
_entity_poly.entity_id
_entity_poly.type
_entity_poly.pdbx_seq_one_letter_code
_entity_poly.pdbx_strand_id
1 'polypeptide(L)'
;MDKRQLSRSGLEVSAIGLGCMGLSHGYGLAADRARAVELIRAAFGRGVTFFDTAEVYGPYLNEEVVGEALAPVTDLLEGSRWLLTRGKHDVFPRA
;
A
#
# COMPACT_ATOMS: atom_id res chain seq x y z
N MET A 1 -0.78 -17.43 0.24
CA MET A 1 -1.32 -16.34 -0.60
C MET A 1 -0.88 -16.60 -2.02
N ASP A 2 -1.81 -16.60 -2.99
CA ASP A 2 -1.46 -16.73 -4.40
C ASP A 2 -0.80 -15.45 -4.91
N LYS A 3 0.18 -15.58 -5.81
CA LYS A 3 0.89 -14.45 -6.41
C LYS A 3 0.57 -14.33 -7.90
N ARG A 4 0.68 -13.12 -8.44
CA ARG A 4 0.51 -12.78 -9.84
C ARG A 4 1.66 -11.91 -10.29
N GLN A 5 2.13 -12.16 -11.52
CA GLN A 5 3.08 -11.28 -12.17
C GLN A 5 2.34 -10.05 -12.68
N LEU A 6 2.75 -8.88 -12.20
CA LEU A 6 2.24 -7.59 -12.61
C LEU A 6 3.11 -7.02 -13.72
N SER A 7 2.49 -6.80 -14.88
CA SER A 7 3.16 -6.32 -16.09
C SER A 7 4.29 -7.25 -16.57
N ARG A 8 5.04 -6.79 -17.57
CA ARG A 8 6.21 -7.47 -18.14
C ARG A 8 7.49 -7.24 -17.31
N SER A 9 7.41 -6.51 -16.21
CA SER A 9 8.54 -6.17 -15.34
C SER A 9 9.01 -7.33 -14.47
N GLY A 10 8.25 -8.43 -14.39
CA GLY A 10 8.59 -9.54 -13.49
C GLY A 10 8.32 -9.24 -12.02
N LEU A 11 7.47 -8.25 -11.75
CA LEU A 11 7.01 -7.88 -10.42
C LEU A 11 5.97 -8.89 -9.92
N GLU A 12 6.27 -9.67 -8.89
CA GLU A 12 5.30 -10.60 -8.31
C GLU A 12 4.61 -10.01 -7.08
N VAL A 13 3.29 -9.89 -7.14
CA VAL A 13 2.47 -9.34 -6.05
C VAL A 13 1.38 -10.34 -5.64
N SER A 14 0.78 -10.16 -4.47
CA SER A 14 -0.39 -10.95 -4.07
C SER A 14 -1.55 -10.79 -5.06
N ALA A 15 -2.25 -11.88 -5.37
CA ALA A 15 -3.40 -11.87 -6.28
C ALA A 15 -4.56 -11.00 -5.75
N ILE A 16 -4.62 -10.82 -4.43
CA ILE A 16 -5.55 -9.92 -3.73
C ILE A 16 -4.73 -8.73 -3.22
N GLY A 17 -5.18 -7.52 -3.52
CA GLY A 17 -4.60 -6.27 -3.01
C GLY A 17 -5.49 -5.58 -1.98
N LEU A 18 -4.91 -4.64 -1.23
CA LEU A 18 -5.64 -3.74 -0.33
C LEU A 18 -5.79 -2.36 -0.97
N GLY A 19 -7.04 -1.97 -1.25
CA GLY A 19 -7.37 -0.60 -1.64
C GLY A 19 -7.40 0.31 -0.42
N CYS A 20 -6.61 1.37 -0.43
CA CYS A 20 -6.43 2.28 0.70
C CYS A 20 -7.38 3.49 0.66
N MET A 21 -8.20 3.65 -0.39
CA MET A 21 -9.16 4.76 -0.51
C MET A 21 -9.99 4.97 0.76
N GLY A 22 -10.56 3.89 1.31
CA GLY A 22 -11.45 3.93 2.46
C GLY A 22 -10.80 4.37 3.78
N LEU A 23 -9.48 4.50 3.83
CA LEU A 23 -8.79 4.95 5.04
C LEU A 23 -9.00 6.45 5.29
N SER A 24 -9.21 7.23 4.24
CA SER A 24 -9.32 8.69 4.34
C SER A 24 -10.27 9.31 3.32
N HIS A 25 -10.95 8.52 2.49
CA HIS A 25 -11.82 9.00 1.42
C HIS A 25 -13.01 8.07 1.14
N GLY A 26 -14.10 8.64 0.61
CA GLY A 26 -15.23 7.90 0.02
C GLY A 26 -16.25 7.28 0.99
N TYR A 27 -15.86 6.88 2.21
CA TYR A 27 -16.73 6.12 3.12
C TYR A 27 -17.03 6.80 4.47
N GLY A 28 -17.15 8.12 4.49
CA GLY A 28 -17.48 8.88 5.69
C GLY A 28 -16.25 9.46 6.38
N LEU A 29 -16.25 9.49 7.72
CA LEU A 29 -15.12 10.00 8.48
C LEU A 29 -13.87 9.16 8.20
N ALA A 30 -12.73 9.84 8.03
CA ALA A 30 -11.44 9.18 7.88
C ALA A 30 -11.18 8.25 9.07
N ALA A 31 -10.55 7.11 8.80
CA ALA A 31 -10.12 6.20 9.84
C ALA A 31 -9.10 6.90 10.74
N ASP A 32 -9.11 6.54 12.02
CA ASP A 32 -8.02 6.90 12.92
C ASP A 32 -6.68 6.40 12.34
N ARG A 33 -5.65 7.25 12.36
CA ARG A 33 -4.35 6.96 11.74
C ARG A 33 -3.74 5.67 12.28
N ALA A 34 -3.78 5.44 13.60
CA ALA A 34 -3.22 4.24 14.20
C ALA A 34 -3.97 2.98 13.74
N ARG A 35 -5.30 3.05 13.63
CA ARG A 35 -6.12 1.95 13.07
C ARG A 35 -5.84 1.67 11.61
N ALA A 36 -5.62 2.70 10.80
CA ALA A 36 -5.26 2.54 9.41
C ALA A 36 -3.89 1.85 9.25
N VAL A 37 -2.90 2.25 10.06
CA VAL A 37 -1.58 1.60 10.12
C VAL A 37 -1.69 0.14 10.56
N GLU A 38 -2.45 -0.15 11.62
CA GLU A 38 -2.71 -1.50 12.09
C GLU A 38 -3.34 -2.37 10.99
N LEU A 39 -4.32 -1.84 10.24
CA LEU A 39 -4.99 -2.57 9.17
C LEU A 39 -4.03 -2.94 8.04
N ILE A 40 -3.20 -2.00 7.59
CA ILE A 40 -2.22 -2.25 6.52
C ILE A 40 -1.21 -3.31 6.97
N ARG A 41 -0.70 -3.21 8.20
CA ARG A 41 0.22 -4.21 8.76
C ARG A 41 -0.42 -5.58 8.93
N ALA A 42 -1.69 -5.64 9.33
CA ALA A 42 -2.44 -6.89 9.42
C ALA A 42 -2.66 -7.52 8.04
N ALA A 43 -2.94 -6.71 7.00
CA ALA A 43 -3.02 -7.20 5.62
C ALA A 43 -1.68 -7.77 5.14
N PHE A 44 -0.58 -7.05 5.42
CA PHE A 44 0.77 -7.52 5.12
C PHE A 44 1.10 -8.85 5.85
N GLY A 45 0.80 -8.95 7.15
CA GLY A 45 0.97 -10.17 7.93
C GLY A 45 0.15 -11.37 7.44
N ARG A 46 -0.88 -11.13 6.62
CA ARG A 46 -1.67 -12.17 5.93
C ARG A 46 -1.17 -12.47 4.50
N GLY A 47 -0.05 -11.88 4.10
CA GLY A 47 0.61 -12.10 2.81
C GLY A 47 0.16 -11.16 1.70
N VAL A 48 -0.57 -10.08 1.99
CA VAL A 48 -0.88 -9.04 0.99
C VAL A 48 0.38 -8.23 0.71
N THR A 49 0.76 -8.11 -0.56
CA THR A 49 1.90 -7.33 -1.03
C THR A 49 1.54 -6.31 -2.12
N PHE A 50 0.24 -6.20 -2.45
CA PHE A 50 -0.27 -5.20 -3.38
C PHE A 50 -1.16 -4.18 -2.65
N PHE A 51 -0.77 -2.90 -2.66
CA PHE A 51 -1.48 -1.83 -1.97
C PHE A 51 -1.80 -0.71 -2.96
N ASP A 52 -3.07 -0.37 -3.10
CA ASP A 52 -3.53 0.66 -4.03
C ASP A 52 -3.86 1.94 -3.26
N THR A 53 -3.29 3.07 -3.67
CA THR A 53 -3.53 4.40 -3.08
C THR A 53 -3.57 5.46 -4.20
N ALA A 54 -3.95 6.69 -3.85
CA ALA A 54 -3.89 7.83 -4.75
C ALA A 54 -3.83 9.13 -3.95
N GLU A 55 -3.18 10.16 -4.53
CA GLU A 55 -3.12 11.53 -4.00
C GLU A 55 -4.52 12.12 -3.75
N VAL A 56 -5.51 11.70 -4.56
CA VAL A 56 -6.90 12.16 -4.44
C VAL A 56 -7.64 11.58 -3.22
N TYR A 57 -7.11 10.54 -2.56
CA TYR A 57 -7.75 9.87 -1.42
C TYR A 57 -7.61 10.64 -0.10
N GLY A 58 -7.90 11.95 -0.14
CA GLY A 58 -7.62 12.93 0.91
C GLY A 58 -6.30 13.64 0.61
N PRO A 59 -6.19 14.97 0.78
CA PRO A 59 -4.97 15.67 0.43
C PRO A 59 -3.79 15.15 1.26
N TYR A 60 -2.90 14.39 0.61
CA TYR A 60 -1.63 13.84 1.11
C TYR A 60 -1.69 12.83 2.28
N LEU A 61 -2.82 12.72 2.99
CA LEU A 61 -2.93 11.88 4.19
C LEU A 61 -2.88 10.38 3.91
N ASN A 62 -3.40 9.90 2.78
CA ASN A 62 -3.47 8.46 2.51
C ASN A 62 -2.08 7.85 2.27
N GLU A 63 -1.28 8.52 1.43
CA GLU A 63 0.07 8.07 1.11
C GLU A 63 1.00 8.12 2.32
N GLU A 64 0.86 9.12 3.20
CA GLU A 64 1.62 9.19 4.44
C GLU A 64 1.32 8.01 5.37
N VAL A 65 0.05 7.67 5.54
CA VAL A 65 -0.37 6.54 6.38
C VAL A 65 0.12 5.21 5.81
N VAL A 66 0.05 5.03 4.48
CA VAL A 66 0.58 3.84 3.82
C VAL A 66 2.10 3.77 3.96
N GLY A 67 2.80 4.88 3.77
CA GLY A 67 4.24 4.98 3.96
C GLY A 67 4.67 4.63 5.39
N GLU A 68 4.01 5.20 6.39
CA GLU A 68 4.26 4.89 7.81
C GLU A 68 4.03 3.41 8.14
N ALA A 69 2.97 2.82 7.58
CA ALA A 69 2.64 1.43 7.82
C ALA A 69 3.67 0.48 7.22
N LEU A 70 4.21 0.81 6.05
CA LEU A 70 5.12 -0.04 5.30
C LEU A 70 6.61 0.20 5.61
N ALA A 71 7.00 1.35 6.16
CA ALA A 71 8.40 1.69 6.45
C ALA A 71 9.17 0.61 7.24
N PRO A 72 8.60 -0.09 8.24
CA PRO A 72 9.35 -1.13 8.95
C PRO A 72 9.48 -2.45 8.22
N VAL A 73 8.73 -2.64 7.12
CA VAL A 73 8.74 -3.89 6.35
C VAL A 73 9.46 -3.74 5.02
N THR A 74 9.84 -2.52 4.60
CA THR A 74 10.60 -2.30 3.36
C THR A 74 11.94 -3.04 3.32
N ASP A 75 12.56 -3.28 4.48
CA ASP A 75 13.82 -4.05 4.59
C ASP A 75 13.60 -5.57 4.52
N LEU A 76 12.40 -6.06 4.85
CA LEU A 76 12.07 -7.48 4.90
C LEU A 76 11.69 -8.07 3.54
N LEU A 77 11.82 -7.28 2.49
CA LEU A 77 11.16 -7.56 1.22
C LEU A 77 12.13 -7.60 0.03
N GLU A 78 13.35 -8.07 0.27
CA GLU A 78 14.16 -8.63 -0.79
C GLU A 78 13.43 -9.83 -1.42
N GLY A 79 12.83 -9.62 -2.59
CA GLY A 79 12.27 -10.67 -3.45
C GLY A 79 10.74 -10.72 -3.61
N SER A 80 9.95 -9.98 -2.82
CA SER A 80 8.50 -9.82 -3.04
C SER A 80 8.19 -8.36 -3.29
N ARG A 81 8.62 -7.83 -4.43
CA ARG A 81 8.45 -6.43 -4.81
C ARG A 81 6.96 -6.01 -4.68
N TRP A 82 6.67 -4.96 -3.91
CA TRP A 82 5.31 -4.42 -3.72
C TRP A 82 5.07 -3.29 -4.71
N LEU A 83 3.80 -3.10 -5.08
CA LEU A 83 3.39 -1.94 -5.86
C LEU A 83 2.53 -1.03 -4.99
N LEU A 84 2.89 0.25 -4.99
CA LEU A 84 2.04 1.37 -4.66
C LEU A 84 1.66 2.06 -5.97
N THR A 85 0.40 2.02 -6.37
CA THR A 85 -0.09 2.83 -7.51
C THR A 85 -0.10 4.30 -7.07
N ARG A 86 0.43 5.19 -7.91
CA ARG A 86 0.61 6.61 -7.56
C ARG A 86 -0.11 7.56 -8.49
N GLY A 87 -0.56 8.69 -7.92
CA GLY A 87 -0.83 9.93 -8.65
C GLY A 87 0.41 10.84 -8.63
N LYS A 88 0.94 11.17 -9.82
CA LYS A 88 1.93 12.21 -10.23
C LYS A 88 3.14 12.66 -9.37
N HIS A 89 3.29 12.39 -8.07
CA HIS A 89 4.44 12.90 -7.29
C HIS A 89 5.21 11.79 -6.53
N ASP A 90 6.47 11.57 -6.91
CA ASP A 90 7.36 10.50 -6.41
C ASP A 90 7.84 10.73 -4.95
N VAL A 91 7.35 9.96 -3.98
CA VAL A 91 7.79 9.89 -2.56
C VAL A 91 8.57 8.60 -2.20
N PHE A 92 8.99 7.74 -3.15
CA PHE A 92 9.89 6.61 -2.81
C PHE A 92 10.92 6.33 -3.91
N PRO A 93 12.15 5.90 -3.55
CA PRO A 93 13.21 5.67 -4.52
C PRO A 93 12.84 4.52 -5.45
N ARG A 94 13.14 4.71 -6.74
CA ARG A 94 13.01 3.67 -7.76
C ARG A 94 13.93 2.51 -7.37
N ALA A 95 13.37 1.30 -7.33
CA ALA A 95 14.14 0.06 -7.25
C ALA A 95 15.10 -0.09 -8.44
#